data_AF-A0A9D6QVI5-F1
#
_entry.id   AF-A0A9D6QVI5-F1
#
_cell.length_a   1.000
_cell.length_b   1.000
_cell.length_c   1.000
_cell.angle_alpha   90.00
_cell.angle_beta   90.00
_cell.angle_gamma   90.00
#
_symmetry.space_group_name_H-M   'P 1'
#
loop_
_entity.id
_entity.type
_entity.pdbx_description
1 polymer ?
#
loop_
_entity_poly.entity_id
_entity_poly.type
_entity_poly.pdbx_seq_one_letter_code
_entity_poly.pdbx_strand_id
1 'polypeptide(L)'
;MFHYIYLLQNRANGLYVGYTKDLRKRIVEHNSKKNKSTEPYAPWHLIHYEAYLNESDAKRRGHYLKTSQGARLLKRMLKEFCYNQKNSQIYTTRYA
;
A
#
# COMPACT_ATOMS: atom_id res chain seq x y z
N MET A 1 -6.41 -13.69 -17.19
CA MET A 1 -5.81 -13.69 -15.84
C MET A 1 -5.82 -12.27 -15.30
N PHE A 2 -6.12 -12.04 -14.03
CA PHE A 2 -6.20 -10.67 -13.47
C PHE A 2 -4.82 -10.07 -13.18
N HIS A 3 -4.77 -8.75 -13.21
CA HIS A 3 -3.62 -7.89 -12.97
C HIS A 3 -3.93 -6.98 -11.79
N TYR A 4 -3.10 -7.01 -10.76
CA TYR A 4 -3.37 -6.31 -9.51
C TYR A 4 -2.39 -5.16 -9.30
N ILE A 5 -2.93 -4.00 -8.98
CA ILE A 5 -2.19 -2.92 -8.32
C ILE A 5 -2.53 -2.97 -6.85
N TYR A 6 -1.52 -2.91 -5.99
CA TYR A 6 -1.71 -3.04 -4.55
C TYR A 6 -0.96 -1.96 -3.78
N LEU A 7 -1.53 -1.59 -2.64
CA LEU A 7 -1.00 -0.61 -1.71
C LEU A 7 -0.70 -1.28 -0.39
N LEU A 8 0.56 -1.21 0.02
CA LEU A 8 0.99 -1.65 1.35
C LEU A 8 1.32 -0.43 2.21
N GLN A 9 1.13 -0.59 3.51
CA GLN A 9 1.58 0.37 4.52
C GLN A 9 2.45 -0.33 5.56
N ASN A 10 3.57 0.29 5.91
CA ASN A 10 4.38 -0.12 7.05
C ASN A 10 3.96 0.59 8.36
N ARG A 11 4.55 0.19 9.48
CA ARG A 11 4.27 0.81 10.80
C ARG A 11 4.68 2.28 10.90
N ALA A 12 5.63 2.73 10.09
CA ALA A 12 6.08 4.12 10.04
C ALA A 12 5.26 4.99 9.07
N ASN A 13 4.04 4.56 8.72
CA ASN A 13 3.14 5.21 7.75
C ASN A 13 3.70 5.32 6.32
N GLY A 14 4.79 4.62 6.00
CA GLY A 14 5.33 4.52 4.65
C GLY A 14 4.41 3.72 3.74
N LEU A 15 4.12 4.25 2.56
CA LEU A 15 3.26 3.63 1.56
C LEU A 15 4.09 3.02 0.43
N TYR A 16 3.66 1.86 -0.04
CA TYR A 16 4.25 1.17 -1.18
C TYR A 16 3.16 0.85 -2.21
N VAL A 17 3.39 1.24 -3.47
CA VAL A 17 2.50 0.90 -4.60
C VAL A 17 3.19 -0.11 -5.50
N GLY A 18 2.61 -1.30 -5.63
CA GLY A 18 3.17 -2.40 -6.41
C GLY A 18 2.19 -2.96 -7.44
N TYR A 19 2.74 -3.84 -8.29
CA TYR A 19 2.01 -4.59 -9.31
C TYR A 19 2.31 -6.09 -9.16
N THR A 20 1.30 -6.94 -9.39
CA THR A 20 1.45 -8.40 -9.39
C THR A 20 0.32 -9.08 -10.15
N LYS A 21 0.54 -10.33 -10.60
CA LYS A 21 -0.52 -11.22 -11.09
C LYS A 21 -1.06 -12.12 -9.98
N ASP A 22 -0.36 -12.20 -8.85
CA ASP A 22 -0.76 -12.94 -7.65
C ASP A 22 -0.58 -12.05 -6.41
N LEU A 23 -1.70 -11.55 -5.89
CA LEU A 23 -1.73 -10.65 -4.75
C LEU A 23 -1.36 -11.35 -3.44
N ARG A 24 -1.86 -12.57 -3.22
CA ARG A 24 -1.68 -13.31 -1.97
C ARG A 24 -0.21 -13.68 -1.79
N LYS A 25 0.39 -14.26 -2.83
CA LYS A 25 1.81 -14.63 -2.82
C LYS A 25 2.69 -13.41 -2.55
N ARG A 26 2.39 -12.28 -3.19
CA ARG A 26 3.19 -11.06 -3.07
C ARG A 26 3.20 -10.47 -1.65
N ILE A 27 2.09 -10.54 -0.93
CA ILE A 27 2.01 -10.04 0.46
C ILE A 27 2.85 -10.92 1.39
N VAL A 28 2.78 -12.24 1.20
CA VAL A 28 3.63 -13.19 1.94
C VAL A 28 5.10 -12.93 1.65
N GLU A 29 5.48 -12.71 0.39
CA GLU A 29 6.85 -12.38 0.00
C GLU A 29 7.37 -11.11 0.70
N HIS A 30 6.59 -10.02 0.69
CA HIS A 30 6.98 -8.76 1.36
C HIS A 30 7.17 -8.92 2.87
N ASN A 31 6.35 -9.75 3.52
CA ASN A 31 6.46 -10.00 4.96
C ASN A 31 7.48 -11.10 5.32
N SER A 32 7.89 -11.92 4.35
CA SER A 32 8.86 -13.00 4.56
C SER A 32 10.32 -12.53 4.73
N LYS A 33 10.57 -11.21 4.75
CA LYS A 33 11.90 -10.58 4.86
C LYS A 33 12.93 -11.03 3.79
N LYS A 34 12.48 -11.68 2.72
CA LYS A 34 13.37 -12.16 1.63
C LYS A 34 13.92 -11.04 0.74
N ASN A 35 13.41 -9.81 0.89
CA ASN A 35 13.86 -8.67 0.12
C ASN A 35 14.52 -7.64 1.04
N LYS A 36 15.86 -7.52 0.92
CA LYS A 36 16.70 -6.62 1.74
C LYS A 36 16.22 -5.16 1.73
N SER A 37 15.57 -4.72 0.65
CA SER A 37 15.09 -3.35 0.51
C SER A 37 13.75 -3.07 1.22
N THR A 38 12.93 -4.09 1.46
CA THR A 38 11.60 -3.95 2.10
C THR A 38 11.55 -4.56 3.49
N GLU A 39 12.53 -5.39 3.85
CA GLU A 39 12.68 -6.01 5.16
C GLU A 39 12.74 -5.00 6.33
N PRO A 40 13.50 -3.88 6.27
CA PRO A 40 13.58 -2.93 7.38
C PRO A 40 12.23 -2.28 7.75
N TYR A 41 11.29 -2.32 6.81
CA TYR A 41 9.99 -1.68 6.91
C TYR A 41 8.86 -2.68 7.19
N ALA A 42 9.16 -3.98 7.31
CA ALA A 42 8.16 -4.96 7.73
C ALA A 42 7.75 -4.72 9.20
N PRO A 43 6.50 -5.02 9.59
CA PRO A 43 5.44 -5.67 8.79
C PRO A 43 4.72 -4.70 7.85
N TRP A 44 4.43 -5.21 6.65
CA TRP A 44 3.63 -4.56 5.62
C TRP A 44 2.18 -5.04 5.68
N HIS A 45 1.24 -4.10 5.74
CA HIS A 45 -0.19 -4.35 5.74
C HIS A 45 -0.77 -3.96 4.38
N LEU A 46 -1.55 -4.86 3.77
CA LEU A 46 -2.33 -4.52 2.58
C LEU A 46 -3.50 -3.61 3.00
N ILE A 47 -3.52 -2.38 2.48
CA ILE A 47 -4.57 -1.41 2.81
C ILE A 47 -5.57 -1.22 1.65
N HIS A 48 -5.16 -1.51 0.42
CA HIS A 48 -5.99 -1.38 -0.77
C HIS A 48 -5.41 -2.18 -1.94
N TYR A 49 -6.26 -2.61 -2.87
CA TYR A 49 -5.84 -3.12 -4.17
C TYR A 49 -6.91 -2.85 -5.22
N GLU A 50 -6.49 -2.82 -6.48
CA GLU A 50 -7.33 -2.69 -7.66
C GLU A 50 -7.03 -3.85 -8.61
N ALA A 51 -8.06 -4.44 -9.21
CA ALA A 51 -7.95 -5.59 -10.11
C ALA A 51 -8.37 -5.22 -11.54
N TYR A 52 -7.59 -5.65 -12.52
CA TYR A 52 -7.75 -5.32 -13.92
C TYR A 52 -7.67 -6.57 -14.79
N LEU A 53 -8.49 -6.65 -15.84
CA LEU A 53 -8.37 -7.69 -16.87
C LEU A 53 -7.24 -7.39 -17.87
N ASN A 54 -7.01 -6.12 -18.16
CA ASN A 54 -5.99 -5.67 -19.10
C ASN A 54 -4.70 -5.23 -18.37
N GLU A 55 -3.55 -5.77 -18.79
CA GLU A 55 -2.25 -5.45 -18.18
C GLU A 55 -1.86 -3.98 -18.34
N SER A 56 -2.13 -3.38 -19.50
CA SER A 56 -1.79 -2.00 -19.81
C SER A 56 -2.59 -1.02 -18.97
N ASP A 57 -3.87 -1.32 -18.70
CA ASP A 57 -4.69 -0.53 -17.79
C ASP A 57 -4.15 -0.57 -16.36
N ALA A 58 -3.79 -1.76 -15.88
CA ALA A 58 -3.18 -1.92 -14.57
C ALA A 58 -1.88 -1.12 -14.45
N LYS A 59 -1.00 -1.21 -15.45
CA LYS A 59 0.28 -0.47 -15.47
C LYS A 59 0.07 1.03 -15.52
N ARG A 60 -0.79 1.52 -16.43
CA ARG A 60 -1.13 2.95 -16.54
C ARG A 60 -1.65 3.49 -15.22
N ARG A 61 -2.54 2.74 -14.55
CA ARG A 61 -3.02 3.07 -13.22
C ARG A 61 -1.89 3.10 -12.19
N GLY A 62 -1.05 2.07 -12.16
CA GLY A 62 0.09 1.99 -11.24
C GLY A 62 1.06 3.17 -11.39
N HIS A 63 1.32 3.61 -12.62
CA HIS A 63 2.10 4.81 -12.89
C HIS A 63 1.40 6.08 -12.38
N TYR A 64 0.10 6.23 -12.66
CA TYR A 64 -0.68 7.35 -12.16
C TYR A 64 -0.67 7.44 -10.64
N LEU A 65 -0.85 6.33 -9.94
CA LEU A 65 -0.87 6.28 -8.46
C LEU A 65 0.46 6.71 -7.82
N LYS A 66 1.58 6.62 -8.55
CA LYS A 66 2.90 7.08 -8.11
C LYS A 66 3.13 8.58 -8.31
N THR A 67 2.24 9.28 -9.02
CA THR A 67 2.28 10.74 -9.17
C THR A 67 1.74 11.44 -7.91
N SER A 68 2.03 12.75 -7.77
CA SER A 68 1.46 13.58 -6.68
C SER A 68 -0.07 13.60 -6.69
N GLN A 69 -0.67 13.66 -7.89
CA GLN A 69 -2.12 13.66 -8.07
C GLN A 69 -2.72 12.30 -7.70
N GLY A 70 -2.08 11.21 -8.11
CA GLY A 70 -2.47 9.86 -7.70
C GLY A 70 -2.38 9.65 -6.20
N ALA A 71 -1.31 10.11 -5.56
CA ALA A 71 -1.17 10.06 -4.10
C ALA A 71 -2.27 10.87 -3.38
N ARG A 72 -2.64 12.04 -3.91
CA ARG A 72 -3.76 12.84 -3.38
C ARG A 72 -5.10 12.13 -3.56
N LEU A 73 -5.32 11.47 -4.70
CA LEU A 73 -6.50 10.64 -4.92
C LEU A 73 -6.58 9.51 -3.89
N LEU A 74 -5.48 8.80 -3.64
CA LEU A 74 -5.43 7.71 -2.66
C LEU A 74 -5.79 8.20 -1.26
N LYS A 75 -5.24 9.34 -0.82
CA LYS A 75 -5.60 9.95 0.46
C LYS A 75 -7.09 10.27 0.57
N ARG A 76 -7.71 10.68 -0.54
CA ARG A 76 -9.16 10.95 -0.60
C ARG A 76 -9.98 9.66 -0.58
N MET A 77 -9.56 8.63 -1.31
CA MET A 77 -10.23 7.33 -1.33
C MET A 77 -10.15 6.62 0.03
N LEU A 78 -8.99 6.69 0.67
CA LEU A 78 -8.69 6.05 1.96
C LEU A 78 -8.84 7.03 3.13
N LYS A 79 -9.73 8.02 3.01
CA LYS A 79 -9.89 9.12 3.98
C LYS A 79 -10.04 8.61 5.41
N GLU A 80 -11.00 7.71 5.65
CA GLU A 80 -11.31 7.21 6.99
C GLU A 80 -10.17 6.34 7.54
N PHE A 81 -9.54 5.54 6.69
CA PHE A 81 -8.35 4.79 7.05
C PHE A 81 -7.21 5.72 7.49
N CYS A 82 -6.90 6.75 6.70
CA CYS A 82 -5.88 7.74 7.03
C CYS A 82 -6.22 8.59 8.27
N TYR A 83 -7.50 8.88 8.51
CA TYR A 83 -7.96 9.62 9.69
C TYR A 83 -7.76 8.82 10.97
N ASN A 84 -8.18 7.55 10.97
CA ASN A 84 -8.05 6.67 12.13
C ASN A 84 -6.58 6.42 12.52
N GLN A 85 -5.67 6.32 11.54
CA GLN A 85 -4.24 6.18 11.82
C GLN A 85 -3.65 7.38 12.58
N LYS A 86 -4.05 8.61 12.23
CA LYS A 86 -3.60 9.82 12.93
C LYS A 86 -4.08 9.87 14.38
N ASN A 87 -5.33 9.49 14.61
CA ASN A 87 -5.92 9.51 15.94
C ASN A 87 -5.28 8.48 16.87
N SER A 88 -5.04 7.26 16.38
CA SER A 88 -4.35 6.22 17.17
C SER A 88 -2.96 6.65 17.65
N GLN A 89 -2.24 7.46 16.87
CA GLN A 89 -0.90 7.95 17.21
C GLN A 89 -0.92 9.07 18.27
N ILE A 90 -2.02 9.83 18.36
CA ILE A 90 -2.23 10.89 19.37
C ILE A 90 -2.51 10.31 20.76
N TYR A 91 -3.23 9.18 20.84
CA TYR A 91 -3.51 8.55 22.14
C TYR A 91 -2.29 7.84 22.74
N THR A 92 -1.34 7.35 21.92
CA THR A 92 -0.11 6.72 22.42
C THR A 92 0.93 7.72 22.95
N THR A 93 0.87 9.00 22.57
CA THR A 93 1.84 10.03 23.00
C THR A 93 1.43 10.79 24.26
N ARG A 94 0.19 10.61 24.76
CA ARG A 94 -0.32 11.30 25.96
C ARG A 94 -0.14 10.52 27.27
N TYR A 95 0.37 9.29 27.21
CA TYR A 95 0.59 8.42 28.37
C TYR A 95 2.03 7.90 28.47
N ALA A 96 2.99 8.61 27.86
CA ALA A 96 4.42 8.33 27.98
C ALA A 96 5.11 9.39 28.85
#